data_AF-A0A8I1WUD0-F1
#
_entry.id   AF-A0A8I1WUD0-F1
#
_cell.length_a   1.000
_cell.length_b   1.000
_cell.length_c   1.000
_cell.angle_alpha   90.00
_cell.angle_beta   90.00
_cell.angle_gamma   90.00
#
_symmetry.space_group_name_H-M   'P 1'
#
loop_
_entity.id
_entity.type
_entity.pdbx_description
1 polymer ?
#
loop_
_entity_poly.entity_id
_entity_poly.type
_entity_poly.pdbx_seq_one_letter_code
_entity_poly.pdbx_strand_id
1 'polypeptide(L)'
;MSNYGQSLQLVLNTYIGGATKLLTSDMRKRVGSVFTQIENTVANIETLTAKVTAGSVSEPASQLENCERSRQMLAIAVRSLEQTLQQLASERVAAIKKSATIEQGALSALDKKQKNLDDQLLENVKQISKAVGTSLDKATQTLKDALQVVKKPTGSTGHDPSASSSDDPKKPSSPDLKIAVPKLSEVMKFDTTKTEKMLDDLATILLGKGA
;
A
#
# COMPACT_ATOMS: atom_id res chain seq x y z
N MET A 1 16.23 0.35 -3.58
CA MET A 1 15.32 -0.40 -2.67
C MET A 1 13.94 0.22 -2.80
N SER A 2 12.91 -0.61 -2.89
CA SER A 2 11.53 -0.12 -2.90
C SER A 2 11.17 0.50 -1.54
N ASN A 3 10.32 1.52 -1.55
CA ASN A 3 10.01 2.34 -0.38
C ASN A 3 8.49 2.47 -0.21
N TYR A 4 7.81 1.34 -0.28
CA TYR A 4 6.36 1.25 -0.28
C TYR A 4 5.80 1.62 1.09
N GLY A 5 6.50 1.29 2.19
CA GLY A 5 6.14 1.71 3.54
C GLY A 5 6.05 3.24 3.70
N GLN A 6 7.06 3.99 3.24
CA GLN A 6 7.01 5.47 3.29
C GLN A 6 5.94 6.04 2.37
N SER A 7 5.69 5.39 1.23
CA SER A 7 4.62 5.79 0.31
C SER A 7 3.23 5.61 0.95
N LEU A 8 3.01 4.53 1.69
CA LEU A 8 1.78 4.31 2.46
C LEU A 8 1.61 5.34 3.57
N GLN A 9 2.66 5.62 4.34
CA GLN A 9 2.62 6.65 5.37
C GLN A 9 2.28 8.02 4.80
N LEU A 10 2.86 8.39 3.65
CA LEU A 10 2.54 9.65 2.98
C LEU A 10 1.07 9.71 2.55
N VAL A 11 0.55 8.63 1.96
CA VAL A 11 -0.86 8.52 1.57
C VAL A 11 -1.77 8.64 2.79
N LEU A 12 -1.45 7.95 3.89
CA LEU A 12 -2.22 8.03 5.14
C LEU A 12 -2.19 9.43 5.72
N ASN A 13 -1.01 10.06 5.84
CA ASN A 13 -0.86 11.40 6.38
C ASN A 13 -1.55 12.45 5.51
N THR A 14 -1.60 12.25 4.19
CA THR A 14 -2.35 13.11 3.26
C THR A 14 -3.86 12.94 3.48
N TYR A 15 -4.34 11.71 3.63
CA TYR A 15 -5.73 11.44 3.94
C TYR A 15 -6.11 11.99 5.32
N ILE A 16 -5.47 11.50 6.38
CA ILE A 16 -4.94 12.28 7.50
C ILE A 16 -5.35 13.77 7.59
N GLY A 17 -4.46 14.59 7.05
CA GLY A 17 -4.53 16.05 7.04
C GLY A 17 -5.63 16.62 6.14
N GLY A 18 -6.09 15.90 5.11
CA GLY A 18 -7.14 16.36 4.19
C GLY A 18 -8.57 16.00 4.61
N ALA A 19 -8.77 14.89 5.31
CA ALA A 19 -10.05 14.20 5.54
C ALA A 19 -10.58 14.30 6.98
N THR A 20 -9.88 14.98 7.88
CA THR A 20 -10.13 14.84 9.31
C THR A 20 -11.36 15.55 9.85
N LYS A 21 -12.00 16.45 9.08
CA LYS A 21 -13.06 17.31 9.64
C LYS A 21 -14.46 16.69 9.63
N LEU A 22 -14.72 15.68 8.80
CA LEU A 22 -16.01 14.94 8.76
C LEU A 22 -15.95 13.53 9.36
N LEU A 23 -14.76 13.03 9.63
CA LEU A 23 -14.58 11.75 10.31
C LEU A 23 -14.52 11.98 11.82
N THR A 24 -15.34 11.24 12.56
CA THR A 24 -15.21 11.19 14.02
C THR A 24 -13.88 10.54 14.41
N SER A 25 -13.46 10.72 15.66
CA SER A 25 -12.25 10.09 16.19
C SER A 25 -12.23 8.57 15.95
N ASP A 26 -13.37 7.90 16.16
CA ASP A 26 -13.48 6.45 15.99
C ASP A 26 -13.41 6.01 14.52
N MET A 27 -13.96 6.82 13.61
CA MET A 27 -13.82 6.57 12.17
C MET A 27 -12.36 6.66 11.73
N ARG A 28 -11.63 7.68 12.22
CA ARG A 28 -10.20 7.86 11.94
C ARG A 28 -9.36 6.71 12.50
N LYS A 29 -9.65 6.26 13.72
CA LYS A 29 -9.00 5.09 14.32
C LYS A 29 -9.20 3.81 13.50
N ARG A 30 -10.41 3.59 12.96
CA ARG A 30 -10.68 2.43 12.10
C ARG A 30 -9.85 2.46 10.82
N VAL A 31 -9.79 3.60 10.13
CA VAL A 31 -8.93 3.75 8.94
C VAL A 31 -7.46 3.53 9.30
N GLY A 32 -6.99 4.15 10.39
CA GLY A 32 -5.61 4.00 10.87
C GLY A 32 -5.25 2.55 11.18
N SER A 33 -6.13 1.80 11.85
CA SER A 33 -5.92 0.38 12.18
C SER A 33 -5.76 -0.48 10.92
N VAL A 34 -6.61 -0.28 9.91
CA VAL A 34 -6.48 -1.00 8.64
C VAL A 34 -5.19 -0.62 7.92
N PHE A 35 -4.80 0.66 7.95
CA PHE A 35 -3.54 1.10 7.39
C PHE A 35 -2.33 0.46 8.04
N THR A 36 -2.29 0.38 9.37
CA THR A 36 -1.22 -0.31 10.10
C THR A 36 -1.12 -1.79 9.67
N GLN A 37 -2.25 -2.46 9.41
CA GLN A 37 -2.24 -3.84 8.89
C GLN A 37 -1.63 -3.91 7.49
N ILE A 38 -1.98 -2.96 6.61
CA ILE A 38 -1.41 -2.86 5.25
C ILE A 38 0.09 -2.59 5.32
N GLU A 39 0.52 -1.62 6.13
CA GLU A 39 1.92 -1.25 6.32
C GLU A 39 2.76 -2.44 6.81
N ASN A 40 2.30 -3.14 7.84
CA ASN A 40 2.99 -4.32 8.36
C ASN A 40 3.11 -5.42 7.30
N THR A 41 2.05 -5.64 6.52
CA THR A 41 2.06 -6.64 5.44
C THR A 41 3.05 -6.24 4.34
N VAL A 42 3.08 -4.97 3.95
CA VAL A 42 4.01 -4.45 2.94
C VAL A 42 5.45 -4.53 3.42
N ALA A 43 5.74 -4.15 4.67
CA ALA A 43 7.08 -4.26 5.25
C ALA A 43 7.58 -5.72 5.29
N ASN A 44 6.69 -6.67 5.60
CA ASN A 44 7.00 -8.10 5.53
C ASN A 44 7.34 -8.54 4.10
N ILE A 45 6.59 -8.06 3.10
CA ILE A 45 6.85 -8.35 1.68
C ILE A 45 8.18 -7.73 1.23
N GLU A 46 8.48 -6.48 1.62
CA GLU A 46 9.76 -5.82 1.33
C GLU A 46 10.93 -6.62 1.91
N THR A 47 10.80 -7.08 3.15
CA THR A 47 11.82 -7.91 3.81
C THR A 47 12.00 -9.24 3.08
N LEU A 48 10.91 -9.91 2.72
CA LEU A 48 10.95 -11.20 2.01
C LEU A 48 11.57 -11.06 0.63
N THR A 49 11.14 -10.06 -0.14
CA THR A 49 11.66 -9.79 -1.49
C THR A 49 13.14 -9.43 -1.44
N ALA A 50 13.57 -8.62 -0.46
CA ALA A 50 14.98 -8.29 -0.27
C ALA A 50 15.83 -9.56 -0.02
N LYS A 51 15.40 -10.45 0.88
CA LYS A 51 16.08 -11.73 1.16
C LYS A 51 16.24 -12.59 -0.08
N VAL A 52 15.18 -12.72 -0.88
CA VAL A 52 15.22 -13.51 -2.13
C VAL A 52 16.19 -12.89 -3.13
N THR A 53 16.14 -11.57 -3.33
CA THR A 53 17.00 -10.88 -4.30
C THR A 53 18.49 -10.84 -3.90
N ALA A 54 18.79 -10.93 -2.60
CA ALA A 54 20.16 -10.99 -2.11
C ALA A 54 20.85 -12.34 -2.37
N GLY A 55 20.13 -13.33 -2.93
CA GLY A 55 20.65 -14.67 -3.19
C GLY A 55 20.80 -15.55 -1.95
N SER A 56 20.42 -15.03 -0.77
CA SER A 56 20.43 -15.75 0.51
C SER A 56 19.18 -16.60 0.69
N VAL A 57 18.89 -17.48 -0.28
CA VAL A 57 17.69 -18.31 -0.25
C VAL A 57 17.99 -19.62 0.47
N SER A 58 18.05 -19.58 1.79
CA SER A 58 17.88 -20.79 2.60
C SER A 58 16.39 -21.18 2.59
N GLU A 59 16.11 -22.46 2.35
CA GLU A 59 14.75 -23.03 2.36
C GLU A 59 13.76 -22.38 1.37
N PRO A 60 14.04 -22.46 0.05
CA PRO A 60 13.22 -21.81 -0.98
C PRO A 60 11.73 -22.23 -0.97
N ALA A 61 11.42 -23.45 -0.52
CA ALA A 61 10.03 -23.92 -0.39
C ALA A 61 9.26 -23.15 0.71
N SER A 62 9.87 -22.98 1.89
CA SER A 62 9.27 -22.21 3.00
C SER A 62 9.11 -20.73 2.62
N GLN A 63 10.10 -20.16 1.92
CA GLN A 63 9.99 -18.79 1.43
C GLN A 63 8.88 -18.62 0.39
N LEU A 64 8.62 -19.63 -0.44
CA LEU A 64 7.55 -19.61 -1.44
C LEU A 64 6.17 -19.57 -0.76
N GLU A 65 5.95 -20.41 0.25
CA GLU A 65 4.72 -20.38 1.06
C GLU A 65 4.52 -19.03 1.75
N ASN A 66 5.60 -18.43 2.25
CA ASN A 66 5.56 -17.09 2.85
C ASN A 66 5.20 -16.02 1.81
N CYS A 67 5.66 -16.13 0.57
CA CYS A 67 5.27 -15.23 -0.52
C CYS A 67 3.76 -15.34 -0.80
N GLU A 68 3.24 -16.57 -0.90
CA GLU A 68 1.81 -16.81 -1.17
C GLU A 68 0.93 -16.30 -0.03
N ARG A 69 1.30 -16.59 1.23
CA ARG A 69 0.61 -16.09 2.42
C ARG A 69 0.61 -14.56 2.45
N SER A 70 1.75 -13.93 2.20
CA SER A 70 1.87 -12.46 2.20
C SER A 70 1.00 -11.80 1.14
N ARG A 71 0.88 -12.43 -0.04
CA ARG A 71 -0.03 -11.97 -1.10
C ARG A 71 -1.49 -12.00 -0.65
N GLN A 72 -1.91 -13.09 -0.02
CA GLN A 72 -3.28 -13.24 0.49
C GLN A 72 -3.56 -12.20 1.58
N MET A 73 -2.63 -12.01 2.52
CA MET A 73 -2.76 -11.00 3.57
C MET A 73 -2.89 -9.59 2.98
N LEU A 74 -2.09 -9.24 1.97
CA LEU A 74 -2.18 -7.92 1.34
C LEU A 74 -3.54 -7.72 0.66
N ALA A 75 -4.03 -8.72 -0.07
CA ALA A 75 -5.34 -8.66 -0.70
C ALA A 75 -6.49 -8.51 0.32
N ILE A 76 -6.41 -9.21 1.46
CA ILE A 76 -7.37 -9.11 2.56
C ILE A 76 -7.32 -7.70 3.17
N ALA A 77 -6.13 -7.17 3.46
CA ALA A 77 -5.96 -5.86 4.07
C ALA A 77 -6.49 -4.73 3.19
N VAL A 78 -6.23 -4.78 1.87
CA VAL A 78 -6.77 -3.80 0.91
C VAL A 78 -8.30 -3.88 0.81
N ARG A 79 -8.87 -5.09 0.82
CA ARG A 79 -10.32 -5.28 0.85
C ARG A 79 -10.95 -4.75 2.13
N SER A 80 -10.27 -4.94 3.27
CA SER A 80 -10.69 -4.41 4.57
C SER A 80 -10.75 -2.87 4.55
N LEU A 81 -9.82 -2.21 3.85
CA LEU A 81 -9.85 -0.76 3.67
C LEU A 81 -11.06 -0.32 2.87
N GLU A 82 -11.33 -0.96 1.74
CA GLU A 82 -12.50 -0.68 0.90
C GLU A 82 -13.82 -0.83 1.69
N GLN A 83 -13.96 -1.92 2.43
CA GLN A 83 -15.12 -2.16 3.29
C GLN A 83 -15.24 -1.11 4.40
N THR A 84 -14.13 -0.74 5.03
CA THR A 84 -14.11 0.30 6.06
C THR A 84 -14.58 1.63 5.48
N LEU A 85 -14.03 2.07 4.36
CA LEU A 85 -14.41 3.34 3.73
C LEU A 85 -15.89 3.34 3.31
N GLN A 86 -16.42 2.22 2.82
CA GLN A 86 -17.83 2.09 2.48
C GLN A 86 -18.75 2.18 3.72
N GLN A 87 -18.35 1.58 4.84
CA GLN A 87 -19.08 1.71 6.11
C GLN A 87 -19.04 3.16 6.61
N LEU A 88 -17.87 3.80 6.57
CA LEU A 88 -17.71 5.18 6.96
C LEU A 88 -18.58 6.12 6.13
N ALA A 89 -18.70 5.91 4.83
CA ALA A 89 -19.61 6.68 3.98
C ALA A 89 -21.06 6.61 4.45
N SER A 90 -21.54 5.40 4.80
CA SER A 90 -22.90 5.19 5.28
C SER A 90 -23.14 5.88 6.63
N GLU A 91 -22.19 5.75 7.56
CA GLU A 91 -22.26 6.37 8.89
C GLU A 91 -22.21 7.91 8.81
N ARG A 92 -21.39 8.48 7.93
CA ARG A 92 -21.34 9.93 7.68
C ARG A 92 -22.68 10.45 7.18
N VAL A 93 -23.27 9.81 6.17
CA VAL A 93 -24.59 10.21 5.65
C VAL A 93 -25.66 10.15 6.75
N ALA A 94 -25.63 9.13 7.61
CA ALA A 94 -26.54 9.02 8.74
C ALA A 94 -26.33 10.14 9.79
N ALA A 95 -25.07 10.49 10.09
CA ALA A 95 -24.73 11.59 11.00
C ALA A 95 -25.19 12.94 10.44
N ILE A 96 -24.95 13.18 9.15
CA ILE A 96 -25.38 14.39 8.43
C ILE A 96 -26.91 14.56 8.48
N LYS A 97 -27.68 13.49 8.25
CA LYS A 97 -29.15 13.54 8.29
C LYS A 97 -29.70 13.88 9.68
N LYS A 98 -28.96 13.60 10.75
CA LYS A 98 -29.37 13.93 12.13
C LYS A 98 -29.07 15.38 12.52
N SER A 99 -28.10 16.06 11.89
CA SER A 99 -27.79 17.46 12.18
C SER A 99 -28.76 18.40 11.44
N ALA A 100 -29.93 18.64 12.04
CA ALA A 100 -31.03 19.44 11.46
C ALA A 100 -30.72 20.94 11.28
N THR A 101 -29.53 21.40 11.65
CA THR A 101 -29.18 22.83 11.80
C THR A 101 -28.28 23.39 10.70
N ILE A 102 -27.80 22.57 9.77
CA ILE A 102 -26.92 23.01 8.67
C ILE A 102 -27.69 22.95 7.35
N GLU A 103 -27.48 23.93 6.47
CA GLU A 103 -28.01 23.90 5.10
C GLU A 103 -27.59 22.60 4.37
N GLN A 104 -28.59 21.83 3.93
CA GLN A 104 -28.43 20.52 3.29
C GLN A 104 -27.48 20.56 2.07
N GLY A 105 -27.39 21.71 1.38
CA GLY A 105 -26.47 21.94 0.27
C GLY A 105 -25.00 21.95 0.68
N ALA A 106 -24.65 22.59 1.80
CA ALA A 106 -23.28 22.63 2.32
C ALA A 106 -22.82 21.24 2.76
N LEU A 107 -23.68 20.48 3.44
CA LEU A 107 -23.40 19.11 3.86
C LEU A 107 -23.19 18.16 2.69
N SER A 108 -23.99 18.28 1.64
CA SER A 108 -23.85 17.46 0.43
C SER A 108 -22.56 17.76 -0.33
N ALA A 109 -22.13 19.03 -0.37
CA ALA A 109 -20.85 19.43 -0.96
C ALA A 109 -19.65 18.86 -0.17
N LEU A 110 -19.75 18.85 1.16
CA LEU A 110 -18.74 18.28 2.04
C LEU A 110 -18.66 16.75 1.93
N ASP A 111 -19.79 16.05 1.92
CA ASP A 111 -19.82 14.59 1.74
C ASP A 111 -19.21 14.20 0.40
N LYS A 112 -19.49 14.95 -0.68
CA LYS A 112 -18.87 14.75 -1.98
C LYS A 112 -17.34 14.92 -1.94
N LYS A 113 -16.84 15.92 -1.20
CA LYS A 113 -15.39 16.12 -1.01
C LYS A 113 -14.77 14.97 -0.23
N GLN A 114 -15.39 14.51 0.85
CA GLN A 114 -14.90 13.39 1.64
C GLN A 114 -14.92 12.09 0.83
N LYS A 115 -15.98 11.82 0.08
CA LYS A 115 -16.03 10.66 -0.83
C LYS A 115 -14.88 10.68 -1.84
N ASN A 116 -14.60 11.83 -2.44
CA ASN A 116 -13.47 11.96 -3.36
C ASN A 116 -12.12 11.68 -2.67
N LEU A 117 -11.95 12.06 -1.40
CA LEU A 117 -10.76 11.70 -0.62
C LEU A 117 -10.69 10.20 -0.31
N ASP A 118 -11.82 9.57 0.05
CA ASP A 118 -11.90 8.11 0.27
C ASP A 118 -11.54 7.34 -1.02
N ASP A 119 -12.07 7.77 -2.16
CA ASP A 119 -11.81 7.16 -3.47
C ASP A 119 -10.33 7.31 -3.85
N GLN A 120 -9.72 8.48 -3.63
CA GLN A 120 -8.29 8.71 -3.86
C GLN A 120 -7.40 7.89 -2.92
N LEU A 121 -7.76 7.79 -1.64
CA LEU A 121 -7.06 6.95 -0.68
C LEU A 121 -7.03 5.49 -1.16
N LEU A 122 -8.19 4.96 -1.52
CA LEU A 122 -8.34 3.59 -1.95
C LEU A 122 -7.55 3.30 -3.23
N GLU A 123 -7.62 4.20 -4.22
CA GLU A 123 -6.88 4.06 -5.48
C GLU A 123 -5.36 4.08 -5.25
N ASN A 124 -4.86 5.01 -4.43
CA ASN A 124 -3.44 5.06 -4.09
C ASN A 124 -2.96 3.78 -3.40
N VAL A 125 -3.74 3.25 -2.46
CA VAL A 125 -3.44 1.98 -1.80
C VAL A 125 -3.46 0.81 -2.78
N LYS A 126 -4.43 0.77 -3.71
CA LYS A 126 -4.50 -0.26 -4.77
C LYS A 126 -3.27 -0.21 -5.69
N GLN A 127 -2.81 0.98 -6.06
CA GLN A 127 -1.61 1.17 -6.88
C GLN A 127 -0.34 0.71 -6.16
N ILE A 128 -0.15 1.10 -4.90
CA ILE A 128 0.97 0.63 -4.08
C ILE A 128 0.92 -0.89 -3.94
N SER A 129 -0.25 -1.46 -3.65
CA SER A 129 -0.44 -2.91 -3.49
C SER A 129 -0.13 -3.68 -4.78
N LYS A 130 -0.45 -3.11 -5.95
CA LYS A 130 -0.07 -3.68 -7.26
C LYS A 130 1.43 -3.67 -7.48
N ALA A 131 2.11 -2.58 -7.11
CA ALA A 131 3.57 -2.49 -7.21
C ALA A 131 4.27 -3.48 -6.27
N VAL A 132 3.80 -3.57 -5.01
CA VAL A 132 4.24 -4.58 -4.03
C VAL A 132 4.01 -5.99 -4.56
N GLY A 133 2.81 -6.27 -5.09
CA GLY A 133 2.47 -7.56 -5.70
C GLY A 133 3.39 -7.95 -6.84
N THR A 134 3.73 -7.00 -7.72
CA THR A 134 4.69 -7.22 -8.81
C THR A 134 6.09 -7.55 -8.30
N SER A 135 6.53 -6.89 -7.23
CA SER A 135 7.81 -7.20 -6.57
C SER A 135 7.79 -8.61 -5.97
N LEU A 136 6.68 -8.98 -5.36
CA LEU A 136 6.46 -10.30 -4.78
C LEU A 136 6.40 -11.40 -5.85
N ASP A 137 5.75 -11.16 -6.99
CA ASP A 137 5.73 -12.08 -8.14
C ASP A 137 7.14 -12.42 -8.63
N LYS A 138 8.03 -11.41 -8.73
CA LYS A 138 9.42 -11.61 -9.12
C LYS A 138 10.16 -12.49 -8.12
N ALA A 139 10.01 -12.23 -6.83
CA ALA A 139 10.61 -13.05 -5.78
C ALA A 139 10.06 -14.49 -5.81
N THR A 140 8.75 -14.67 -5.94
CA THR A 140 8.11 -15.98 -6.13
C THR A 140 8.70 -16.72 -7.33
N GLN A 141 8.92 -16.05 -8.45
CA GLN A 141 9.52 -16.68 -9.64
C GLN A 141 10.98 -17.10 -9.38
N THR A 142 11.80 -16.23 -8.78
CA THR A 142 13.17 -16.57 -8.40
C THR A 142 13.23 -17.80 -7.49
N LEU A 143 12.31 -17.91 -6.52
CA LEU A 143 12.21 -19.08 -5.65
C LEU A 143 11.82 -20.36 -6.40
N LYS A 144 10.88 -20.26 -7.35
CA LYS A 144 10.49 -21.40 -8.21
C LYS A 144 11.65 -21.88 -9.07
N ASP A 145 12.42 -20.96 -9.64
CA ASP A 145 13.58 -21.28 -10.48
C ASP A 145 14.66 -21.98 -9.64
N ALA A 146 14.94 -21.47 -8.43
CA ALA A 146 15.88 -22.10 -7.50
C ALA A 146 15.46 -23.53 -7.12
N LEU A 147 14.16 -23.77 -6.88
CA LEU A 147 13.64 -25.11 -6.59
C LEU A 147 13.78 -26.08 -7.77
N GLN A 148 13.69 -25.59 -9.02
CA GLN A 148 13.89 -26.43 -10.20
C GLN A 148 15.35 -26.81 -10.41
N VAL A 149 16.30 -25.91 -10.12
CA VAL A 149 17.74 -26.21 -10.18
C VAL A 149 18.11 -27.31 -9.17
N VAL A 150 17.53 -27.28 -7.96
CA VAL A 150 17.74 -28.31 -6.93
C VAL A 150 17.14 -29.67 -7.31
N LYS A 151 16.12 -29.72 -8.18
CA LYS A 151 15.47 -30.96 -8.64
C LYS A 151 16.12 -31.60 -9.87
N LYS A 152 17.11 -30.97 -10.51
CA LYS A 152 17.79 -31.58 -11.66
C LYS A 152 18.70 -32.71 -11.15
N PRO A 153 18.55 -33.97 -11.60
CA PRO A 153 19.46 -35.03 -11.20
C PRO A 153 20.85 -34.68 -11.71
N THR A 154 21.83 -34.60 -10.82
CA THR A 154 23.24 -34.73 -11.18
C THR A 154 23.46 -36.13 -11.72
N GLY A 155 23.25 -36.31 -13.02
CA GLY A 155 23.33 -37.61 -13.68
C GLY A 155 23.75 -37.48 -15.14
N SER A 156 25.03 -37.18 -15.37
CA SER A 156 25.83 -37.86 -16.40
C SER A 156 27.32 -37.55 -16.18
N THR A 157 28.09 -38.61 -15.99
CA THR A 157 29.53 -38.69 -15.68
C THR A 157 30.40 -38.47 -16.92
N GLY A 158 31.57 -37.86 -16.74
CA GLY A 158 32.67 -37.88 -17.72
C GLY A 158 33.91 -37.15 -17.23
N HIS A 159 34.93 -37.91 -16.82
CA HIS A 159 36.27 -37.45 -16.48
C HIS A 159 36.98 -36.93 -17.76
N ASP A 160 37.54 -35.72 -17.73
CA ASP A 160 38.81 -35.40 -18.40
C ASP A 160 39.41 -34.12 -17.78
N PRO A 161 40.64 -34.12 -17.24
CA PRO A 161 41.26 -32.94 -16.66
C PRO A 161 42.21 -32.30 -17.69
N SER A 162 41.87 -31.13 -18.24
CA SER A 162 42.84 -30.11 -18.69
C SER A 162 42.13 -28.94 -19.37
N ALA A 163 42.33 -27.73 -18.82
CA ALA A 163 42.78 -26.52 -19.52
C ALA A 163 42.19 -25.26 -18.86
N SER A 164 43.08 -24.51 -18.20
CA SER A 164 42.87 -23.11 -17.80
C SER A 164 42.45 -22.25 -18.99
N SER A 165 41.38 -21.48 -18.84
CA SER A 165 41.34 -20.08 -19.25
C SER A 165 40.28 -19.35 -18.43
N SER A 166 40.72 -18.30 -17.73
CA SER A 166 39.89 -17.40 -16.95
C SER A 166 39.13 -16.47 -17.89
N ASP A 167 37.81 -16.62 -17.95
CA ASP A 167 36.90 -15.62 -18.49
C ASP A 167 35.89 -15.26 -17.40
N ASP A 168 36.06 -14.07 -16.83
CA ASP A 168 35.19 -13.46 -15.82
C ASP A 168 33.79 -13.23 -16.42
N PRO A 169 32.71 -13.86 -15.92
CA PRO A 169 31.38 -13.53 -16.39
C PRO A 169 30.98 -12.15 -15.82
N LYS A 170 30.99 -11.13 -16.69
CA LYS A 170 30.40 -9.81 -16.41
C LYS A 170 29.01 -10.00 -15.79
N LYS A 171 28.91 -9.66 -14.50
CA LYS A 171 27.67 -9.58 -13.73
C LYS A 171 26.61 -8.81 -14.53
N PRO A 172 25.44 -9.39 -14.85
CA PRO A 172 24.39 -8.64 -15.53
C PRO A 172 23.97 -7.48 -14.62
N SER A 173 24.13 -6.26 -15.13
CA SER A 173 23.73 -5.04 -14.46
C SER A 173 22.23 -5.11 -14.17
N SER A 174 21.86 -5.00 -12.90
CA SER A 174 20.46 -5.03 -12.47
C SER A 174 19.69 -3.92 -13.17
N PRO A 175 18.55 -4.21 -13.83
CA PRO A 175 17.72 -3.16 -14.39
C PRO A 175 17.18 -2.33 -13.22
N ASP A 176 17.61 -1.07 -13.19
CA ASP A 176 17.13 -0.03 -12.29
C ASP A 176 15.64 0.18 -12.57
N LEU A 177 14.78 -0.61 -11.91
CA LEU A 177 13.34 -0.43 -11.92
C LEU A 177 13.04 0.85 -11.15
N LYS A 178 13.21 1.98 -11.84
CA LYS A 178 12.61 3.26 -11.46
C LYS A 178 11.10 3.08 -11.51
N ILE A 179 10.52 2.65 -10.40
CA ILE A 179 9.10 2.80 -10.15
C ILE A 179 8.90 4.31 -10.09
N ALA A 180 8.36 4.88 -11.16
CA ALA A 180 7.87 6.24 -11.16
C ALA A 180 6.68 6.27 -10.20
N VAL A 181 6.97 6.48 -8.91
CA VAL A 181 5.99 6.99 -7.97
C VAL A 181 5.57 8.34 -8.56
N PRO A 182 4.31 8.50 -9.00
CA PRO A 182 3.83 9.82 -9.41
C PRO A 182 4.19 10.78 -8.28
N LYS A 183 4.93 11.84 -8.60
CA LYS A 183 5.28 12.84 -7.59
C LYS A 183 3.95 13.40 -7.09
N LEU A 184 3.54 13.03 -5.87
CA LEU A 184 2.33 13.56 -5.25
C LEU A 184 2.32 15.11 -5.27
N SER A 185 3.49 15.74 -5.31
CA SER A 185 3.64 17.18 -5.49
C SER A 185 3.10 17.73 -6.83
N GLU A 186 3.03 16.95 -7.91
CA GLU A 186 2.42 17.36 -9.19
C GLU A 186 0.88 17.26 -9.16
N VAL A 187 0.33 16.42 -8.29
CA VAL A 187 -1.13 16.31 -8.04
C VAL A 187 -1.61 17.39 -7.05
N MET A 188 -0.71 17.94 -6.23
CA MET A 188 -0.99 18.92 -5.18
C MET A 188 -0.89 20.39 -5.64
N LYS A 189 -1.50 20.74 -6.78
CA LYS A 189 -2.04 22.11 -6.93
C LYS A 189 -3.43 22.15 -6.28
N PHE A 190 -3.48 21.88 -4.98
CA PHE A 190 -4.71 21.95 -4.19
C PHE A 190 -4.69 23.26 -3.41
N ASP A 191 -5.44 24.25 -3.87
CA ASP A 191 -5.66 25.49 -3.12
C ASP A 191 -6.66 25.19 -1.99
N THR A 192 -6.13 24.87 -0.81
CA THR A 192 -6.90 24.41 0.35
C THR A 192 -7.51 25.54 1.17
N THR A 193 -7.03 26.78 1.00
CA THR A 193 -7.35 27.91 1.90
C THR A 193 -8.85 28.23 2.00
N LYS A 194 -9.59 28.16 0.89
CA LYS A 194 -11.04 28.46 0.88
C LYS A 194 -11.90 27.28 1.37
N THR A 195 -11.40 26.05 1.22
CA THR A 195 -12.10 24.82 1.62
C THR A 195 -11.86 24.49 3.09
N GLU A 196 -10.68 24.81 3.63
CA GLU A 196 -10.31 24.60 5.04
C GLU A 196 -11.16 25.41 6.01
N LYS A 197 -11.46 26.68 5.69
CA LYS A 197 -12.29 27.55 6.53
C LYS A 197 -13.73 27.03 6.65
N MET A 198 -14.34 26.64 5.53
CA MET A 198 -15.68 26.03 5.53
C MET A 198 -15.70 24.71 6.30
N LEU A 199 -14.63 23.90 6.22
CA LEU A 199 -14.48 22.66 6.98
C LEU A 199 -14.36 22.92 8.49
N ASP A 200 -13.66 23.98 8.93
CA ASP A 200 -13.54 24.34 10.37
C ASP A 200 -14.86 24.81 10.97
N ASP A 201 -15.58 25.65 10.25
CA ASP A 201 -16.89 26.14 10.69
C ASP A 201 -17.87 24.97 10.84
N LEU A 202 -17.81 23.98 9.94
CA LEU A 202 -18.68 22.80 9.95
C LEU A 202 -18.27 21.73 10.97
N ALA A 203 -16.97 21.53 11.22
CA ALA A 203 -16.50 20.71 12.34
C ALA A 203 -16.95 21.27 13.69
N THR A 204 -16.93 22.60 13.83
CA THR A 204 -17.40 23.30 15.03
C THR A 204 -18.90 23.13 15.26
N ILE A 205 -19.69 23.09 14.18
CA ILE A 205 -21.15 22.91 14.26
C ILE A 205 -21.54 21.43 14.46
N LEU A 206 -20.86 20.49 13.80
CA LEU A 206 -21.19 19.05 13.84
C LEU A 206 -20.66 18.33 15.09
N LEU A 207 -19.51 18.74 15.62
CA LEU A 207 -18.86 18.07 16.75
C LEU A 207 -19.24 18.68 18.09
N GLY A 208 -20.02 19.77 18.09
CA GLY A 208 -20.17 20.63 19.25
C GLY A 208 -18.82 21.27 19.62
N LYS A 209 -18.87 22.39 20.32
CA LYS A 209 -17.68 22.83 21.05
C LYS A 209 -17.24 21.66 21.96
N GLY A 210 -15.97 21.26 21.88
CA GLY A 210 -15.23 20.87 23.06
C GLY A 210 -14.39 22.10 23.44
N ALA A 211 -14.52 22.74 24.60
CA ALA A 211 -14.93 22.27 25.92
C ALA A 211 -16.32 21.64 26.06
#